data_AF-A0A917FEW6-F1
#
_entry.id   AF-A0A917FEW6-F1
#
_cell.length_a   1.000
_cell.length_b   1.000
_cell.length_c   1.000
_cell.angle_alpha   90.00
_cell.angle_beta   90.00
_cell.angle_gamma   90.00
#
_symmetry.space_group_name_H-M   'P 1'
#
loop_
_entity.id
_entity.type
_entity.pdbx_description
1 polymer ?
#
loop_
_entity_poly.entity_id
_entity_poly.type
_entity_poly.pdbx_seq_one_letter_code
_entity_poly.pdbx_strand_id
1 'polypeptide(L)' 'MSLDDIVSLARQLWVVWLLILFLGIIGFALWPRHKDRFDEAANIPLQDDD' A
#
# COMPACT_ATOMS: atom_id res chain seq x y z
N MET A 1 -19.05 28.22 -7.86
CA MET A 1 -18.78 26.84 -7.43
C MET A 1 -19.62 26.61 -6.19
N SER A 2 -20.63 25.75 -6.29
CA SER A 2 -21.54 25.44 -5.19
C SER A 2 -20.88 24.46 -4.20
N LEU A 3 -21.44 24.33 -2.99
CA LEU A 3 -20.95 23.33 -2.02
C LEU A 3 -21.08 21.90 -2.58
N ASP A 4 -22.13 21.64 -3.35
CA ASP A 4 -22.36 20.34 -3.98
C ASP A 4 -21.27 20.00 -5.01
N ASP A 5 -20.82 20.99 -5.79
CA ASP A 5 -19.72 20.82 -6.75
C ASP A 5 -18.41 20.45 -6.04
N ILE A 6 -18.13 21.09 -4.90
CA ILE A 6 -16.93 20.82 -4.09
C ILE A 6 -16.99 19.41 -3.50
N VAL A 7 -18.14 19.01 -2.96
CA VAL A 7 -18.34 17.67 -2.37
C VAL A 7 -18.21 16.57 -3.42
N SER A 8 -18.75 16.79 -4.63
CA SER A 8 -18.63 15.84 -5.74
C SER A 8 -17.16 15.65 -6.15
N LEU A 9 -16.42 16.73 -6.32
CA LEU A 9 -15.00 16.68 -6.67
C LEU A 9 -14.15 16.05 -5.56
N ALA A 10 -14.40 16.41 -4.29
CA ALA A 10 -13.70 15.83 -3.16
C ALA A 10 -13.90 14.31 -3.07
N ARG A 11 -15.12 13.83 -3.32
CA ARG A 11 -15.43 12.39 -3.35
C ARG A 11 -14.65 11.66 -4.44
N GLN A 12 -14.56 12.23 -5.65
CA GLN A 12 -13.80 11.62 -6.74
C GLN A 12 -12.30 11.63 -6.45
N LEU A 13 -11.77 12.74 -5.94
CA LEU A 13 -10.36 12.87 -5.56
C LEU A 13 -9.98 11.89 -4.45
N TRP A 14 -10.87 11.65 -3.48
CA TRP A 14 -10.63 10.69 -2.40
C TRP A 14 -10.35 9.27 -2.91
N VAL A 15 -11.14 8.79 -3.88
CA VAL A 15 -10.96 7.45 -4.46
C VAL A 15 -9.61 7.35 -5.18
N VAL A 16 -9.25 8.37 -5.97
CA VAL A 16 -7.97 8.42 -6.68
C VAL A 16 -6.80 8.46 -5.69
N TRP A 17 -6.94 9.21 -4.59
CA TRP A 17 -5.95 9.24 -3.52
C TRP A 17 -5.75 7.83 -2.97
N LEU A 18 -6.81 7.15 -2.52
CA LEU A 18 -6.69 5.79 -1.97
C LEU A 18 -6.04 4.81 -2.95
N LEU A 19 -6.32 4.93 -4.24
CA LEU A 19 -5.66 4.11 -5.26
C LEU A 19 -4.15 4.38 -5.33
N ILE A 20 -3.73 5.65 -5.31
CA ILE A 20 -2.30 6.03 -5.30
C ILE A 20 -1.62 5.50 -4.04
N LEU A 21 -2.27 5.64 -2.86
CA LEU A 21 -1.75 5.10 -1.61
C LEU A 21 -1.55 3.58 -1.70
N PHE A 22 -2.55 2.87 -2.20
CA PHE A 22 -2.51 1.43 -2.36
C PHE A 22 -1.40 0.98 -3.32
N LEU A 23 -1.26 1.64 -4.48
CA LEU A 23 -0.18 1.38 -5.41
C LEU A 23 1.19 1.71 -4.80
N GLY A 24 1.28 2.76 -3.97
CA GLY A 24 2.47 3.08 -3.20
C GLY A 24 2.86 1.96 -2.23
N ILE A 25 1.89 1.36 -1.53
CA ILE A 25 2.12 0.22 -0.64
C ILE A 25 2.56 -1.01 -1.43
N ILE A 26 1.92 -1.32 -2.56
CA ILE A 26 2.34 -2.43 -3.44
C ILE A 26 3.77 -2.19 -3.93
N GLY A 27 4.06 -0.99 -4.42
CA GLY A 27 5.40 -0.62 -4.89
C GLY A 27 6.44 -0.75 -3.78
N PHE A 28 6.11 -0.34 -2.55
CA PHE A 28 6.97 -0.50 -1.38
C PHE A 28 7.20 -1.97 -1.02
N ALA A 29 6.14 -2.78 -1.02
CA ALA A 29 6.20 -4.21 -0.69
C ALA A 29 6.99 -5.02 -1.73
N LEU A 30 6.84 -4.69 -3.02
CA LEU A 30 7.58 -5.32 -4.12
C LEU A 30 8.99 -4.74 -4.31
N TRP A 31 9.37 -3.71 -3.55
CA TRP A 31 10.66 -3.06 -3.72
C TRP A 31 11.80 -4.02 -3.29
N PRO A 32 12.80 -4.28 -4.15
CA PRO A 32 13.80 -5.32 -3.94
C PRO A 32 14.64 -5.13 -2.67
N ARG A 33 14.80 -3.88 -2.20
CA ARG A 33 15.51 -3.55 -0.94
C ARG A 33 14.83 -4.11 0.32
N HIS A 34 13.54 -4.44 0.28
CA HIS A 34 12.82 -5.04 1.42
C HIS A 34 12.60 -6.54 1.24
N LYS A 35 12.95 -7.10 0.07
CA LYS A 35 12.71 -8.51 -0.27
C LYS A 35 13.39 -9.45 0.71
N ASP A 36 14.66 -9.19 1.06
CA ASP A 36 15.40 -10.05 2.01
C ASP A 36 14.73 -10.09 3.38
N ARG A 37 14.20 -8.97 3.88
CA ARG A 37 13.51 -8.91 5.17
C ARG A 37 12.15 -9.63 5.13
N PHE A 38 11.44 -9.57 4.01
CA PHE A 38 10.17 -10.28 3.85
C PHE A 38 10.37 -11.77 3.61
N ASP A 39 11.38 -12.16 2.84
CA ASP A 39 11.77 -13.56 2.63
C ASP A 39 12.27 -14.18 3.96
N GLU A 40 13.05 -13.44 4.76
CA GLU A 40 13.45 -13.88 6.11
C GLU A 40 12.23 -14.04 7.03
N ALA A 41 11.32 -13.05 7.06
CA ALA A 41 10.10 -13.11 7.88
C ALA A 41 9.16 -14.26 7.48
N ALA A 42 9.10 -14.61 6.20
CA ALA A 42 8.32 -15.74 5.69
C ALA A 42 8.88 -17.10 6.13
N ASN A 43 10.19 -17.18 6.40
CA ASN A 43 10.88 -18.40 6.82
C ASN A 43 10.95 -18.58 8.34
N ILE A 44 10.50 -17.60 9.15
CA ILE A 44 10.47 -17.70 10.62
C ILE A 44 9.77 -18.99 11.11
N PRO A 45 8.61 -19.42 10.58
CA PRO A 45 7.95 -20.65 11.04
C PRO A 45 8.63 -21.95 10.55
N LEU A 46 9.55 -21.86 9.58
CA LEU A 46 10.24 -22.99 8.96
C LEU A 46 11.67 -23.16 9.48
N GLN A 47 12.16 -22.22 10.27
CA GLN A 47 13.38 -22.37 11.05
C GLN A 47 12.99 -23.12 12.33
N ASP A 48 12.95 -24.45 12.26
CA ASP A 48 13.04 -25.27 13.46
C ASP A 48 14.43 -25.04 14.05
N ASP A 49 14.48 -24.33 15.18
CA ASP A 49 15.65 -24.23 16.05
C ASP A 49 15.91 -25.64 16.67
N ASP A 50 16.55 -26.53 15.91
CA ASP A 50 17.23 -27.73 16.45
C ASP A 50 18.64 -27.38 16.97
#